data_AF-A0A7V8Z8N5-F1
#
_entry.id   AF-A0A7V8Z8N5-F1
#
_cell.length_a   1.000
_cell.length_b   1.000
_cell.length_c   1.000
_cell.angle_alpha   90.00
_cell.angle_beta   90.00
_cell.angle_gamma   90.00
#
_symmetry.space_group_name_H-M   'P 1'
#
loop_
_entity.id
_entity.type
_entity.pdbx_description
1 polymer ?
#
loop_
_entity_poly.entity_id
_entity_poly.type
_entity_poly.pdbx_seq_one_letter_code
_entity_poly.pdbx_strand_id
1 'polypeptide(L)' 'GQTILLSHNIDIAARVDGLRKGDSVRFNGEYVWNKEGGMVHWTHHDPEGRHVAGWLKHNGRTYQ' A
#
# COMPACT_ATOMS: atom_id res chain seq x y z
N GLY A 1 -20.61 -2.29 1.64
CA GLY A 1 -19.30 -2.83 2.10
C GLY A 1 -18.51 -1.72 2.75
N GLN A 2 -17.47 -2.06 3.51
CA GLN A 2 -16.54 -1.08 4.07
C GLN A 2 -15.42 -0.82 3.07
N THR A 3 -15.00 0.44 2.95
CA THR A 3 -13.87 0.85 2.12
C THR A 3 -12.69 1.20 3.03
N ILE A 4 -11.48 0.88 2.58
CA ILE A 4 -10.23 1.31 3.21
C ILE A 4 -9.41 2.12 2.21
N LEU A 5 -8.67 3.12 2.68
CA LEU A 5 -7.73 3.87 1.85
C LEU A 5 -6.35 3.21 1.91
N LEU A 6 -5.74 2.88 0.77
CA LEU A 6 -4.33 2.46 0.70
C LEU A 6 -3.46 3.64 0.23
N SER A 7 -2.51 4.06 1.06
CA SER A 7 -1.53 5.09 0.75
C SER A 7 -0.17 4.48 0.42
N HIS A 8 0.38 4.85 -0.74
CA HIS A 8 1.65 4.36 -1.27
C HIS A 8 2.48 5.53 -1.79
N ASN A 9 3.63 5.78 -1.17
CA ASN A 9 4.48 6.91 -1.50
C ASN A 9 5.39 6.57 -2.69
N ILE A 10 5.14 7.22 -3.83
CA ILE A 10 5.86 6.97 -5.08
C ILE A 10 7.23 7.67 -5.18
N ASP A 11 7.55 8.56 -4.24
CA ASP A 11 8.85 9.21 -4.18
C ASP A 11 9.95 8.24 -3.69
N ILE A 12 9.54 7.16 -3.00
CA ILE A 12 10.43 6.17 -2.39
C ILE A 12 10.18 4.73 -2.87
N ALA A 13 9.03 4.46 -3.51
CA ALA A 13 8.69 3.17 -4.09
C ALA A 13 8.10 3.34 -5.50
N ALA A 14 8.19 2.30 -6.34
CA ALA A 14 7.64 2.39 -7.69
C ALA A 14 6.10 2.45 -7.67
N ARG A 15 5.50 3.36 -8.46
CA ARG A 15 4.05 3.38 -8.69
C ARG A 15 3.54 2.03 -9.21
N VAL A 16 2.35 1.61 -8.76
CA VAL A 16 1.66 0.46 -9.33
C VAL A 16 1.19 0.79 -10.76
N ASP A 17 1.91 0.26 -11.73
CA ASP A 17 1.63 0.48 -13.14
C ASP A 17 0.39 -0.30 -13.60
N GLY A 18 -0.42 0.35 -14.44
CA GLY A 18 -1.55 -0.33 -15.09
C GLY A 18 -2.71 -0.70 -14.17
N LEU A 19 -2.76 -0.24 -12.92
CA LEU A 19 -3.88 -0.51 -12.01
C LEU A 19 -5.21 0.01 -12.56
N ARG A 20 -6.26 -0.82 -12.52
CA ARG A 20 -7.63 -0.51 -12.98
C ARG A 20 -8.68 -0.98 -11.98
N LYS A 21 -9.90 -0.44 -12.11
CA LYS A 21 -11.05 -0.92 -11.33
C LYS A 21 -11.33 -2.38 -11.67
N GLY A 22 -11.56 -3.21 -10.64
CA GLY A 22 -11.77 -4.65 -10.76
C GLY A 22 -10.51 -5.49 -10.56
N ASP A 23 -9.32 -4.87 -10.55
CA ASP A 23 -8.08 -5.59 -10.31
C ASP A 23 -7.99 -6.09 -8.86
N SER A 24 -7.31 -7.23 -8.70
CA SER A 24 -6.92 -7.74 -7.39
C SER A 24 -5.55 -7.22 -6.99
N VAL A 25 -5.47 -6.63 -5.80
CA VAL A 25 -4.23 -6.17 -5.17
C VAL A 25 -4.08 -6.89 -3.83
N ARG A 26 -2.88 -7.37 -3.54
CA ARG A 26 -2.50 -7.84 -2.20
C ARG A 26 -1.61 -6.78 -1.58
N PHE A 27 -1.66 -6.64 -0.26
CA PHE A 27 -0.88 -5.62 0.41
C PHE A 27 -0.44 -6.08 1.79
N ASN A 28 0.64 -5.47 2.25
CA ASN A 28 1.12 -5.50 3.62
C ASN A 28 1.53 -4.08 4.01
N GLY A 29 1.14 -3.65 5.21
CA GLY A 29 1.37 -2.31 5.71
C GLY A 29 0.72 -2.15 7.08
N GLU A 30 0.79 -0.95 7.64
CA GLU A 30 0.17 -0.63 8.92
C GLU A 30 -1.25 -0.09 8.71
N TYR A 31 -2.19 -0.57 9.51
CA TYR A 31 -3.57 -0.07 9.51
C TYR A 31 -3.77 0.97 10.62
N VAL A 32 -4.30 2.12 10.24
CA VAL A 32 -4.69 3.20 11.14
C VAL A 32 -6.19 3.42 11.02
N TRP A 33 -6.90 3.31 12.16
CA TRP A 33 -8.34 3.57 12.19
C TRP A 33 -8.65 5.06 12.07
N ASN A 34 -9.71 5.39 11.30
CA ASN A 34 -10.28 6.73 11.23
C ASN A 34 -11.81 6.65 11.01
N LYS A 35 -12.49 7.80 11.07
CA LYS A 35 -13.95 7.88 10.88
C LYS A 35 -14.42 7.51 9.47
N GLU A 36 -13.50 7.36 8.51
CA GLU A 36 -13.77 7.07 7.10
C GLU A 36 -13.63 5.56 6.77
N GLY A 37 -13.29 4.73 7.76
CA GLY A 37 -13.14 3.28 7.58
C GLY A 37 -11.71 2.77 7.63
N GLY A 38 -10.74 3.66 7.83
CA GLY A 38 -9.33 3.35 8.06
C GLY A 38 -8.44 3.51 6.83
N MET A 39 -7.15 3.69 7.10
CA MET A 39 -6.08 3.84 6.12
C MET A 39 -5.02 2.78 6.35
N VAL A 40 -4.52 2.18 5.27
CA VAL A 40 -3.28 1.42 5.28
C VAL A 40 -2.18 2.25 4.65
N HIS A 41 -1.06 2.40 5.36
CA HIS A 41 0.16 3.07 4.89
C HIS A 41 1.38 2.18 5.19
N TRP A 42 2.60 2.70 5.07
CA TRP A 42 3.83 1.90 5.17
C TRP A 42 3.84 0.71 4.22
N THR A 43 3.35 0.92 2.99
CA THR A 43 3.33 -0.11 1.93
C THR A 43 4.61 -0.10 1.09
N HIS A 44 5.73 0.25 1.73
CA HIS A 44 7.05 0.41 1.15
C HIS A 44 8.14 0.13 2.19
N HIS A 45 9.39 0.11 1.74
CA HIS A 45 10.55 0.11 2.63
C HIS A 45 10.75 1.49 3.26
N ASP A 46 10.96 1.54 4.57
CA ASP A 46 11.46 2.75 5.23
C ASP A 46 12.95 2.93 4.89
N PRO A 47 13.36 4.02 4.20
CA PRO A 47 14.77 4.25 3.85
C PRO A 47 15.70 4.32 5.07
N GLU A 48 15.15 4.72 6.24
CA GLU A 48 15.91 4.84 7.48
C GLU A 48 15.81 3.57 8.35
N GLY A 49 15.00 2.58 7.94
CA GLY A 49 14.87 1.29 8.60
C GLY A 49 14.30 1.35 10.02
N ARG A 50 13.53 2.39 10.35
CA ARG A 50 12.90 2.60 11.67
C ARG A 50 11.53 1.96 11.79
N HIS A 51 10.88 1.69 10.66
CA HIS A 51 9.57 1.05 10.60
C HIS A 51 9.61 -0.31 9.90
N VAL A 52 8.69 -1.20 10.26
CA VAL A 52 8.47 -2.46 9.54
C VAL A 52 8.08 -2.14 8.08
N ALA A 53 8.81 -2.74 7.14
CA ALA A 53 8.55 -2.59 5.72
C ALA A 53 7.23 -3.24 5.31
N GLY A 54 6.56 -2.64 4.34
CA GLY A 54 5.39 -3.21 3.69
C GLY A 54 5.52 -3.20 2.17
N TRP A 55 4.44 -3.58 1.48
CA TRP A 55 4.44 -3.73 0.03
C TRP A 55 3.03 -3.78 -0.56
N LEU A 56 2.93 -3.50 -1.86
CA LEU A 56 1.78 -3.82 -2.71
C LEU A 56 2.16 -4.91 -3.72
N LYS A 57 1.22 -5.79 -4.06
CA LYS A 57 1.39 -6.80 -5.11
C LYS A 57 0.23 -6.77 -6.08
N HIS A 58 0.54 -6.59 -7.35
CA HIS A 58 -0.41 -6.53 -8.46
C HIS A 58 0.17 -7.25 -9.67
N ASN A 59 -0.63 -8.10 -10.32
CA ASN A 59 -0.23 -8.88 -11.50
C ASN A 59 1.13 -9.61 -11.36
N GLY A 60 1.39 -10.18 -10.17
CA GLY A 60 2.62 -10.92 -9.89
C GLY A 60 3.82 -10.05 -9.50
N ARG A 61 3.76 -8.74 -9.70
CA ARG A 61 4.83 -7.79 -9.33
C ARG A 61 4.60 -7.22 -7.94
N THR A 62 5.68 -7.12 -7.17
CA THR A 62 5.71 -6.45 -5.86
C THR A 62 6.28 -5.04 -5.99
N TYR A 63 5.69 -4.08 -5.28
CA TYR A 63 6.05 -2.67 -5.20
C TYR A 63 6.29 -2.33 -3.74
N GLN A 64 7.46 -1.79 -3.41
CA GLN A 64 7.90 -1.42 -2.07
C GLN A 64 9.09 -0.47 -2.12
#